data_AF-A0A0U3F5K8-F1
#
_entry.id   AF-A0A0U3F5K8-F1
#
_cell.length_a   1.000
_cell.length_b   1.000
_cell.length_c   1.000
_cell.angle_alpha   90.00
_cell.angle_beta   90.00
_cell.angle_gamma   90.00
#
_symmetry.space_group_name_H-M   'P 1'
#
loop_
_entity.id
_entity.type
_entity.pdbx_description
1 polymer ?
#
loop_
_entity_poly.entity_id
_entity_poly.type
_entity_poly.pdbx_seq_one_letter_code
_entity_poly.pdbx_strand_id
1 'polypeptide(L)'
;MKTRDIVIFSGQQFAVPQCIQRIDHQSTHGWQLRYGGTKLFSDHSQDGSGAAAALALATKELLSRIAKLPAPSRLQRRPSGNKGSGLPVGISGPIVRQRASSRVRDCSFAVSLPRFGSTPHGRSVYIGTENTYTVEKYQAALAKAVELREKAEEAYQRAATKAKRGEAKALKAALKAAA
;
A
#
# COMPACT_ATOMS: atom_id res chain seq x y z
N MET A 1 -10.95 -4.85 -10.49
CA MET A 1 -9.71 -4.09 -10.78
C MET A 1 -10.07 -3.03 -11.81
N LYS A 2 -9.55 -1.80 -11.72
CA LYS A 2 -9.78 -0.81 -12.78
C LYS A 2 -9.03 -1.21 -14.05
N THR A 3 -9.74 -1.21 -15.18
CA THR A 3 -9.19 -1.34 -16.53
C THR A 3 -9.23 0.03 -17.21
N ARG A 4 -8.39 0.23 -18.21
CA ARG A 4 -8.36 1.42 -19.06
C ARG A 4 -8.31 0.98 -20.51
N ASP A 5 -8.92 1.74 -21.40
CA ASP A 5 -8.84 1.46 -22.82
C ASP A 5 -7.61 2.16 -23.40
N ILE A 6 -6.79 1.40 -24.14
CA ILE A 6 -5.59 1.91 -24.81
C ILE A 6 -5.71 1.56 -26.28
N VAL A 7 -5.53 2.56 -27.14
CA VAL A 7 -5.35 2.36 -28.58
C VAL A 7 -3.85 2.38 -28.87
N ILE A 8 -3.34 1.32 -29.52
CA ILE A 8 -1.93 1.26 -29.94
C ILE A 8 -1.74 1.92 -31.31
N PHE A 9 -0.49 2.11 -31.75
CA PHE A 9 -0.18 2.79 -33.02
C PHE A 9 -0.82 2.17 -34.26
N SER A 10 -1.17 0.88 -34.23
CA SER A 10 -1.88 0.19 -35.32
C SER A 10 -3.40 0.40 -35.30
N GLY A 11 -3.92 1.22 -34.38
CA GLY A 11 -5.36 1.50 -34.23
C GLY A 11 -6.14 0.46 -33.44
N GLN A 12 -5.50 -0.64 -33.01
CA GLN A 12 -6.14 -1.66 -32.20
C GLN A 12 -6.40 -1.17 -30.77
N GLN A 13 -7.57 -1.48 -30.23
CA GLN A 13 -7.99 -1.10 -28.89
C GLN A 13 -7.91 -2.28 -27.91
N PHE A 14 -7.35 -2.02 -26.73
CA PHE A 14 -7.17 -3.02 -25.67
C PHE A 14 -7.70 -2.50 -24.33
N ALA A 15 -8.45 -3.35 -23.63
CA ALA A 15 -8.82 -3.13 -22.24
C ALA A 15 -7.69 -3.61 -21.31
N VAL A 16 -6.94 -2.68 -20.73
CA VAL A 16 -5.69 -2.95 -20.02
C VAL A 16 -5.85 -2.74 -18.51
N PRO A 17 -5.49 -3.73 -17.67
CA PRO A 17 -5.49 -3.57 -16.21
C PRO A 17 -4.57 -2.44 -15.74
N GLN A 18 -4.94 -1.71 -14.69
CA GLN A 18 -4.17 -0.55 -14.19
C GLN A 18 -2.68 -0.82 -13.90
N CYS A 19 -2.30 -2.06 -13.57
CA CYS A 19 -0.92 -2.44 -13.28
C CYS A 19 -0.09 -2.79 -14.53
N ILE A 20 -0.65 -2.67 -15.73
CA ILE A 20 0.02 -2.89 -17.00
C ILE A 20 0.02 -1.58 -17.77
N GLN A 21 1.14 -1.26 -18.40
CA GLN A 21 1.30 -0.05 -19.20
C GLN A 21 1.86 -0.42 -20.57
N ARG A 22 1.33 0.22 -21.61
CA ARG A 22 1.90 0.14 -22.96
C ARG A 22 3.24 0.87 -23.00
N ILE A 23 4.23 0.24 -23.60
CA ILE A 23 5.49 0.85 -23.98
C ILE A 23 5.57 0.78 -25.50
N ASP A 24 5.53 1.96 -26.11
CA ASP A 24 5.79 2.14 -27.54
C ASP A 24 6.93 3.14 -27.66
N HIS A 25 8.12 2.61 -27.93
CA HIS A 25 9.31 3.39 -28.27
C HIS A 25 9.87 2.84 -29.59
N GLN A 26 10.71 3.63 -30.28
CA GLN A 26 11.20 3.36 -31.64
C GLN A 26 11.70 1.92 -31.92
N SER A 27 12.22 1.23 -30.90
CA SER A 27 12.74 -0.14 -31.01
C SER A 27 12.10 -1.13 -30.03
N THR A 28 11.12 -0.70 -29.25
CA THR A 28 10.54 -1.53 -28.18
C THR A 28 9.03 -1.31 -28.09
N HIS A 29 8.31 -2.35 -28.49
CA HIS A 29 6.85 -2.43 -28.43
C HIS A 29 6.45 -3.56 -27.50
N GLY A 30 5.64 -3.25 -26.49
CA GLY A 30 5.21 -4.25 -25.53
C GLY A 30 4.41 -3.71 -24.36
N TRP A 31 4.08 -4.63 -23.47
CA TRP A 31 3.34 -4.37 -22.24
C TRP A 31 4.26 -4.50 -21.04
N GLN A 32 4.41 -3.42 -20.28
CA GLN A 32 5.16 -3.42 -19.03
C GLN A 32 4.22 -3.66 -17.85
N LEU A 33 4.39 -4.79 -17.18
CA LEU A 33 3.80 -5.09 -15.90
C LEU A 33 4.53 -4.31 -14.79
N ARG A 34 3.77 -3.63 -13.93
CA ARG A 34 4.24 -2.83 -12.79
C ARG A 34 3.58 -3.29 -11.48
N TYR A 35 3.84 -4.53 -11.09
CA TYR A 35 3.37 -5.09 -9.82
C TYR A 35 4.46 -5.96 -9.20
N GLY A 36 4.95 -5.56 -8.02
CA GLY A 36 6.09 -6.24 -7.38
C GLY A 36 7.39 -6.14 -8.19
N GLY A 37 7.64 -4.98 -8.79
CA GLY A 37 8.72 -4.76 -9.76
C GLY A 37 8.18 -4.60 -11.19
N THR A 38 9.10 -4.36 -12.14
CA THR A 38 8.78 -4.21 -13.56
C THR A 38 9.10 -5.48 -14.35
N LYS A 39 8.30 -5.80 -15.37
CA LYS A 39 8.62 -6.84 -16.35
C LYS A 39 7.98 -6.46 -17.69
N LEU A 40 8.77 -6.49 -18.77
CA LEU A 40 8.29 -6.21 -20.12
C LEU A 40 7.88 -7.50 -20.81
N PHE A 41 6.76 -7.45 -21.53
CA PHE A 41 6.27 -8.48 -22.43
C PHE A 41 6.24 -7.87 -23.83
N SER A 42 7.24 -8.20 -24.65
CA SER A 42 7.35 -7.67 -26.00
C SER A 42 6.26 -8.24 -26.90
N ASP A 43 5.83 -7.45 -27.88
CA ASP A 43 4.85 -7.90 -28.89
C ASP A 43 5.47 -8.91 -29.85
N HIS A 44 6.81 -8.91 -29.97
CA HIS A 44 7.54 -9.69 -30.97
C HIS A 44 7.10 -9.44 -32.43
N SER A 45 6.46 -8.29 -32.68
CA SER A 45 6.09 -7.84 -34.02
C SER A 45 6.19 -6.31 -34.14
N GLN A 46 6.47 -5.83 -35.35
CA GLN A 46 6.55 -4.41 -35.70
C GLN A 46 5.19 -3.81 -36.10
N ASP A 47 4.22 -4.63 -36.50
CA ASP A 47 2.87 -4.21 -36.91
C ASP A 47 1.86 -4.18 -35.74
N GLY A 48 2.28 -4.61 -34.55
CA GLY A 48 1.44 -4.69 -33.36
C GLY A 48 0.53 -5.92 -33.30
N SER A 49 0.57 -6.84 -34.27
CA SER A 49 -0.26 -8.06 -34.27
C SER A 49 -0.05 -8.95 -33.02
N GLY A 50 1.16 -8.97 -32.47
CA GLY A 50 1.50 -9.70 -31.25
C GLY A 50 1.08 -9.02 -29.94
N ALA A 51 0.53 -7.80 -29.99
CA ALA A 51 0.16 -7.03 -28.80
C ALA A 51 -0.91 -7.74 -27.95
N ALA A 52 -1.88 -8.39 -28.58
CA ALA A 52 -2.92 -9.17 -27.89
C ALA A 52 -2.31 -10.33 -27.07
N ALA A 53 -1.42 -11.12 -27.69
CA ALA A 53 -0.76 -12.25 -27.05
C ALA A 53 0.16 -11.80 -25.90
N ALA A 54 0.93 -10.74 -26.12
CA ALA A 54 1.79 -10.16 -25.10
C ALA A 54 0.97 -9.61 -23.90
N LEU A 55 -0.19 -8.99 -24.15
CA LEU A 55 -1.09 -8.52 -23.10
C LEU A 55 -1.67 -9.68 -22.28
N ALA A 56 -2.03 -10.78 -22.93
CA ALA A 56 -2.52 -11.98 -22.25
C ALA A 56 -1.44 -12.57 -21.32
N LEU A 57 -0.18 -12.65 -21.78
CA LEU A 57 0.96 -13.08 -20.97
C LEU A 57 1.20 -12.14 -19.78
N ALA A 58 1.19 -10.83 -20.01
CA ALA A 58 1.33 -9.82 -18.97
C ALA A 58 0.22 -9.92 -17.92
N THR A 59 -1.01 -10.18 -18.35
CA THR A 59 -2.18 -10.34 -17.47
C THR A 59 -2.12 -11.63 -16.67
N LYS A 60 -1.68 -12.74 -17.28
CA LYS A 60 -1.44 -14.01 -16.59
C LYS A 60 -0.38 -13.85 -15.49
N GLU A 61 0.73 -13.19 -15.80
CA GLU A 61 1.77 -12.87 -14.81
C GLU A 61 1.24 -11.94 -13.71
N LEU A 62 0.47 -10.90 -14.03
CA LEU A 62 -0.16 -10.02 -13.05
C LEU A 62 -1.00 -10.81 -12.04
N LEU A 63 -1.87 -11.70 -12.52
CA LEU A 63 -2.71 -12.54 -11.66
C LEU A 63 -1.86 -13.48 -10.79
N SER A 64 -0.80 -14.06 -11.34
CA SER A 64 0.16 -14.90 -10.61
C SER A 64 0.85 -14.10 -9.48
N ARG A 65 1.28 -12.87 -9.76
CA ARG A 65 1.92 -12.01 -8.76
C ARG A 65 0.96 -11.55 -7.68
N ILE A 66 -0.30 -11.24 -8.01
CA ILE A 66 -1.31 -10.87 -6.99
C ILE A 66 -1.63 -12.05 -6.06
N ALA A 67 -1.55 -13.29 -6.57
CA ALA A 67 -1.71 -14.47 -5.73
C ALA A 67 -0.56 -14.61 -4.72
N LYS A 68 0.69 -14.41 -5.17
CA LYS A 68 1.91 -14.64 -4.37
C LYS A 68 2.31 -13.46 -3.49
N LEU A 69 2.33 -12.26 -4.05
CA LEU A 69 2.86 -11.06 -3.39
C LEU A 69 1.77 -10.32 -2.62
N PRO A 70 2.12 -9.67 -1.49
CA PRO A 70 1.17 -8.84 -0.77
C PRO A 70 0.84 -7.58 -1.59
N ALA A 71 -0.30 -6.95 -1.30
CA ALA A 71 -0.70 -5.74 -2.00
C ALA A 71 0.34 -4.61 -1.78
N PRO A 72 0.69 -3.82 -2.80
CA PRO A 72 1.52 -2.65 -2.59
C PRO A 72 0.80 -1.68 -1.65
N SER A 73 1.49 -1.25 -0.58
CA SER A 73 0.96 -0.31 0.40
C SER A 73 1.60 1.07 0.22
N ARG A 74 0.83 2.10 0.55
CA ARG A 74 1.31 3.49 0.64
C ARG A 74 1.73 3.86 2.07
N LEU A 75 1.84 2.86 2.95
CA LEU A 75 2.27 3.08 4.33
C LEU A 75 3.74 3.48 4.34
N GLN A 76 4.06 4.57 5.03
CA GLN A 76 5.45 4.97 5.25
C GLN A 76 6.13 3.94 6.14
N ARG A 77 7.27 3.42 5.68
CA ARG A 77 8.08 2.43 6.44
C ARG A 77 9.17 3.07 7.28
N ARG A 78 9.55 4.31 6.97
CA ARG A 78 10.61 5.05 7.65
C ARG A 78 10.09 6.41 8.10
N PRO A 79 10.56 6.94 9.24
CA PRO A 79 10.27 8.31 9.64
C PRO A 79 10.60 9.28 8.51
N SER A 80 9.78 10.32 8.35
CA SER A 80 10.10 11.40 7.42
C SER A 80 11.36 12.12 7.87
N GLY A 81 12.20 12.57 6.93
CA GLY A 81 13.43 13.32 7.26
C GLY A 81 13.18 14.58 8.09
N ASN A 82 11.99 15.19 7.95
CA ASN A 82 11.59 16.38 8.72
C ASN A 82 11.11 16.06 10.14
N LYS A 83 11.11 14.79 10.55
CA LYS A 83 10.68 14.40 11.89
C LYS A 83 11.81 14.65 12.87
N GLY A 84 11.69 15.73 13.65
CA GLY A 84 12.67 16.09 14.68
C GLY A 84 12.70 15.14 15.88
N SER A 85 11.69 14.28 16.06
CA SER A 85 11.70 13.26 17.12
C SER A 85 12.27 11.94 16.62
N GLY A 86 13.15 11.31 17.40
CA GLY A 86 13.67 9.96 17.17
C GLY A 86 12.62 8.84 17.33
N LEU A 87 11.34 9.18 17.26
CA LEU A 87 10.24 8.24 17.44
C LEU A 87 9.87 7.52 16.13
N PRO A 88 9.41 6.26 16.20
CA PRO A 88 8.96 5.49 15.04
C PRO A 88 7.83 6.14 14.24
N VAL A 89 7.63 5.70 12.99
CA VAL A 89 6.57 6.22 12.10
C VAL A 89 5.19 6.14 12.78
N GLY A 90 4.40 7.20 12.62
CA GLY A 90 3.03 7.22 13.14
C GLY A 90 2.93 7.38 14.66
N ILE A 91 4.04 7.47 15.39
CA ILE A 91 4.06 7.74 16.84
C ILE A 91 4.59 9.16 17.07
N SER A 92 3.86 9.96 17.85
CA SER A 92 4.23 11.33 18.23
C SER A 92 4.16 11.51 19.75
N GLY A 93 4.96 12.44 20.25
CA GLY A 93 5.02 12.78 21.67
C GLY A 93 6.46 12.73 22.21
N PRO A 94 6.61 12.63 23.54
CA PRO A 94 5.55 12.60 24.54
C PRO A 94 4.71 13.88 24.54
N ILE A 95 3.38 13.74 24.51
CA ILE A 95 2.44 14.86 24.55
C ILE A 95 2.02 15.06 25.99
N VAL A 96 2.40 16.20 26.55
CA VAL A 96 2.00 16.64 27.88
C VAL A 96 0.72 17.45 27.76
N ARG A 97 -0.25 17.15 28.63
CA ARG A 97 -1.56 17.79 28.64
C ARG A 97 -2.08 17.89 30.07
N GLN A 98 -2.81 18.95 30.36
CA GLN A 98 -3.54 19.11 31.61
C GLN A 98 -5.03 19.15 31.28
N ARG A 99 -5.79 18.18 31.77
CA ARG A 99 -7.25 18.20 31.63
C ARG A 99 -7.84 19.17 32.64
N ALA A 100 -8.94 19.84 32.28
CA ALA A 100 -9.64 20.77 33.18
C ALA A 100 -10.01 20.15 34.54
N SER A 101 -10.29 18.84 34.57
CA SER A 101 -10.62 18.09 35.78
C SER A 101 -9.40 17.57 36.57
N SER A 102 -8.17 17.80 36.09
CA SER A 102 -6.94 17.29 36.69
C SER A 102 -6.06 18.43 37.19
N ARG A 103 -5.61 18.31 38.44
CA ARG A 103 -4.60 19.20 39.03
C ARG A 103 -3.18 18.88 38.59
N VAL A 104 -2.97 17.73 37.95
CA VAL A 104 -1.66 17.25 37.50
C VAL A 104 -1.63 17.05 35.99
N ARG A 105 -0.46 17.31 35.39
CA ARG A 105 -0.21 17.07 33.96
C ARG A 105 -0.02 15.58 33.67
N ASP A 106 -0.68 15.07 32.63
CA ASP A 106 -0.45 13.73 32.09
C ASP A 106 0.35 13.75 30.80
N CYS A 107 1.09 12.67 30.58
CA CYS A 107 1.97 12.48 29.43
C CYS A 107 1.57 11.21 28.68
N SER A 108 1.44 11.32 27.35
CA SER A 108 1.04 10.20 26.49
C SER A 108 1.68 10.26 25.11
N PHE A 109 1.83 9.11 24.45
CA PHE A 109 2.10 9.05 23.02
C PHE A 109 0.81 9.12 22.22
N ALA A 110 0.82 9.83 21.10
CA ALA A 110 -0.22 9.72 20.08
C ALA A 110 0.24 8.74 18.99
N VAL A 111 -0.59 7.74 18.71
CA VAL A 111 -0.34 6.68 17.74
C VAL A 111 -1.38 6.78 16.64
N SER A 112 -0.94 6.98 15.40
CA SER A 112 -1.80 6.88 14.22
C SER A 112 -1.90 5.41 13.81
N LEU A 113 -3.10 4.87 13.70
CA LEU A 113 -3.37 3.48 13.31
C LEU A 113 -3.94 3.45 11.89
N PRO A 114 -3.27 2.82 10.91
CA PRO A 114 -3.73 2.86 9.54
C PRO A 114 -4.93 1.92 9.37
N ARG A 115 -5.91 2.33 8.56
CA ARG A 115 -7.08 1.52 8.23
C ARG A 115 -7.25 1.45 6.73
N PHE A 116 -7.46 0.24 6.20
CA PHE A 116 -7.64 0.07 4.77
C PHE A 116 -9.02 0.63 4.35
N GLY A 117 -9.05 1.45 3.30
CA GLY A 117 -10.28 2.05 2.75
C GLY A 117 -10.94 3.12 3.62
N SER A 118 -10.30 3.55 4.71
CA SER A 118 -10.85 4.56 5.63
C SER A 118 -9.75 5.45 6.22
N THR A 119 -10.13 6.51 6.91
CA THR A 119 -9.19 7.41 7.56
C THR A 119 -8.43 6.69 8.68
N PRO A 120 -7.12 6.96 8.86
CA PRO A 120 -6.36 6.46 10.01
C PRO A 120 -7.01 6.88 11.32
N HIS A 121 -6.93 6.03 12.33
CA HIS A 121 -7.50 6.29 13.65
C HIS A 121 -6.39 6.67 14.65
N GLY A 122 -6.58 7.78 15.38
CA GLY A 122 -5.64 8.20 16.42
C GLY A 122 -5.95 7.52 17.76
N ARG A 123 -4.92 6.97 18.43
CA ARG A 123 -5.02 6.39 19.78
C ARG A 123 -3.94 6.98 20.68
N SER A 124 -4.28 7.26 21.94
CA SER A 124 -3.29 7.69 22.92
C SER A 124 -2.80 6.52 23.78
N VAL A 125 -1.49 6.42 24.00
CA VAL A 125 -0.87 5.48 24.95
C VAL A 125 -0.35 6.29 26.13
N TYR A 126 -0.94 6.09 27.29
CA TYR A 126 -0.57 6.76 28.53
C TYR A 126 0.80 6.32 29.02
N ILE A 127 1.60 7.26 29.50
CA ILE A 127 2.92 7.03 30.10
C ILE A 127 2.85 7.20 31.61
N GLY A 128 2.37 8.37 32.06
CA GLY A 128 2.37 8.75 33.46
C GLY A 128 1.90 10.20 33.65
N THR A 129 1.71 10.59 34.91
CA THR A 129 1.59 11.99 35.32
C THR A 129 2.97 12.57 35.63
N GLU A 130 3.06 13.89 35.80
CA GLU A 130 4.32 14.56 36.18
C GLU A 130 4.97 13.97 37.45
N ASN A 131 4.19 13.43 38.38
CA ASN A 131 4.69 12.80 39.62
C ASN A 131 5.03 11.31 39.47
N THR A 132 4.59 10.66 38.38
CA THR A 132 4.70 9.21 38.22
C THR A 132 5.49 8.80 36.98
N TYR A 133 5.98 9.77 36.21
CA TYR A 133 6.77 9.55 35.00
C TYR A 133 8.14 8.97 35.36
N THR A 134 8.49 7.86 34.73
CA THR A 134 9.82 7.24 34.83
C THR A 134 10.29 6.81 33.44
N VAL A 135 11.60 6.63 33.29
CA VAL A 135 12.20 6.11 32.03
C VAL A 135 11.61 4.74 31.68
N GLU A 136 11.40 3.88 32.68
CA GLU A 136 10.80 2.55 32.50
C GLU A 136 9.38 2.65 31.93
N LYS A 137 8.54 3.54 32.49
CA LYS A 137 7.18 3.76 31.99
C LYS A 137 7.18 4.35 30.58
N TYR A 138 8.12 5.25 30.28
CA TYR A 138 8.31 5.77 28.92
C TYR A 138 8.62 4.63 27.94
N GLN A 139 9.59 3.77 28.25
CA GLN A 139 9.98 2.66 27.37
C GLN A 139 8.85 1.63 27.22
N ALA A 140 8.17 1.28 28.30
CA ALA A 140 7.03 0.37 28.26
C ALA A 140 5.87 0.92 27.42
N ALA A 141 5.58 2.22 27.56
CA ALA A 141 4.56 2.88 26.76
C ALA A 141 4.97 3.01 25.29
N LEU A 142 6.26 3.23 24.99
CA LEU A 142 6.78 3.28 23.63
C LEU A 142 6.68 1.91 22.96
N ALA A 143 7.09 0.84 23.64
CA ALA A 143 6.96 -0.53 23.16
C ALA A 143 5.49 -0.87 22.85
N LYS A 144 4.57 -0.52 23.76
CA LYS A 144 3.13 -0.69 23.55
C LYS A 144 2.60 0.12 22.36
N ALA A 145 3.10 1.35 22.15
CA ALA A 145 2.71 2.19 21.03
C ALA A 145 3.18 1.61 19.69
N VAL A 146 4.41 1.07 19.65
CA VAL A 146 4.97 0.36 18.49
C VAL A 146 4.15 -0.88 18.17
N GLU A 147 3.91 -1.74 19.15
CA GLU A 147 3.14 -2.97 18.98
C GLU A 147 1.71 -2.69 18.46
N LEU A 148 1.05 -1.66 19.00
CA LEU A 148 -0.27 -1.23 18.53
C LEU A 148 -0.25 -0.80 17.06
N ARG A 149 0.79 -0.07 16.66
CA ARG A 149 0.96 0.38 15.28
C ARG A 149 1.23 -0.81 14.36
N GLU A 150 2.16 -1.69 14.72
CA GLU A 150 2.53 -2.88 13.93
C GLU A 150 1.32 -3.79 13.68
N LYS A 151 0.53 -4.08 14.72
CA LYS A 151 -0.72 -4.85 14.60
C LYS A 151 -1.69 -4.21 13.60
N ALA A 152 -1.80 -2.89 13.62
CA ALA A 152 -2.68 -2.17 12.71
C ALA A 152 -2.13 -2.13 11.27
N GLU A 153 -0.80 -2.07 11.09
CA GLU A 153 -0.16 -2.20 9.77
C GLU A 153 -0.34 -3.59 9.17
N GLU A 154 -0.20 -4.65 9.96
CA GLU A 154 -0.49 -6.00 9.51
C GLU A 154 -1.95 -6.17 9.11
N ALA A 155 -2.88 -5.69 9.93
CA ALA A 155 -4.31 -5.74 9.62
C ALA A 155 -4.64 -4.97 8.33
N TYR A 156 -4.05 -3.78 8.15
CA TYR A 156 -4.14 -3.01 6.92
C TYR A 156 -3.64 -3.84 5.72
N GLN A 157 -2.46 -4.44 5.85
CA GLN A 157 -1.80 -5.17 4.76
C GLN A 157 -2.59 -6.42 4.36
N ARG A 158 -3.13 -7.15 5.34
CA ARG A 158 -4.01 -8.31 5.12
C ARG A 158 -5.30 -7.87 4.39
N ALA A 159 -5.94 -6.80 4.85
CA ALA A 159 -7.16 -6.27 4.23
C ALA A 159 -6.91 -5.79 2.79
N ALA A 160 -5.84 -5.03 2.56
CA ALA A 160 -5.43 -4.57 1.23
C ALA A 160 -5.15 -5.74 0.28
N THR A 161 -4.44 -6.76 0.76
CA THR A 161 -4.12 -7.97 -0.03
C THR A 161 -5.39 -8.76 -0.35
N LYS A 162 -6.31 -8.91 0.61
CA LYS A 162 -7.60 -9.57 0.38
C LYS A 162 -8.43 -8.83 -0.68
N ALA A 163 -8.51 -7.50 -0.60
CA ALA A 163 -9.21 -6.69 -1.59
C ALA A 163 -8.58 -6.83 -2.98
N LYS A 164 -7.25 -6.77 -3.08
CA LYS A 164 -6.55 -6.90 -4.37
C LYS A 164 -6.72 -8.27 -5.01
N ARG A 165 -6.73 -9.34 -4.19
CA ARG A 165 -7.04 -10.69 -4.66
C ARG A 165 -8.49 -10.83 -5.11
N GLY A 166 -9.43 -10.18 -4.43
CA GLY A 166 -10.83 -10.08 -4.88
C GLY A 166 -10.95 -9.41 -6.24
N GLU A 167 -10.26 -8.27 -6.44
CA GLU A 167 -10.20 -7.59 -7.73
C GLU A 167 -9.62 -8.45 -8.85
N ALA A 168 -8.59 -9.26 -8.55
CA ALA A 168 -7.96 -10.17 -9.50
C ALA A 168 -8.89 -11.33 -9.90
N LYS A 169 -9.65 -11.87 -8.94
CA LYS A 169 -10.69 -12.88 -9.23
C LYS A 169 -11.76 -12.32 -10.16
N ALA A 170 -12.25 -11.10 -9.90
CA ALA A 170 -13.22 -10.43 -10.75
C ALA A 170 -12.68 -10.20 -12.17
N LEU A 171 -11.42 -9.77 -12.30
CA LEU A 171 -10.76 -9.62 -13.61
C LEU A 171 -10.69 -10.97 -14.36
N LYS A 172 -10.27 -12.04 -13.67
CA LYS A 172 -10.21 -13.38 -14.26
C LYS A 172 -11.58 -13.86 -14.74
N ALA A 173 -12.64 -13.58 -13.98
CA ALA A 173 -14.00 -13.92 -14.37
C ALA A 173 -14.46 -13.12 -15.61
N ALA A 174 -14.19 -11.82 -15.64
CA ALA A 174 -14.51 -10.96 -16.79
C ALA A 174 -13.77 -11.42 -18.07
N LEU A 175 -12.49 -11.77 -17.97
CA LEU A 175 -11.71 -12.30 -19.10
C LEU A 175 -12.25 -13.64 -19.60
N LYS A 176 -12.74 -14.50 -18.70
CA LYS A 176 -13.37 -15.78 -19.09
C LYS A 176 -14.73 -15.56 -19.76
N ALA A 177 -15.48 -14.54 -19.36
CA ALA A 177 -16.78 -14.22 -19.95
C ALA A 177 -16.66 -13.55 -21.33
N ALA A 178 -15.52 -12.92 -21.62
CA ALA A 178 -15.24 -12.25 -22.89
C ALA A 178 -14.48 -13.13 -23.91
N ALA A 179 -14.12 -14.36 -23.54
CA ALA A 179 -13.47 -15.35 -24.38
C ALA A 179 -14.49 -16.39 -24.87
#